data_AF-A0A498HSG9-F1
#
_entry.id   AF-A0A498HSG9-F1
#
_cell.length_a   1.000
_cell.length_b   1.000
_cell.length_c   1.000
_cell.angle_alpha   90.00
_cell.angle_beta   90.00
_cell.angle_gamma   90.00
#
_symmetry.space_group_name_H-M   'P 1'
#
loop_
_entity.id
_entity.type
_entity.pdbx_description
1 polymer ?
#
loop_
_entity_poly.entity_id
_entity_poly.type
_entity_poly.pdbx_seq_one_letter_code
_entity_poly.pdbx_strand_id
1 'polypeptide(L)'
;MAENNLNELIEKKFKFTNELQSLREKIEKEGVEAAVEKLVSLKQSLKEQERQELEIQFLSNSGLEAEVCRLEDQIANGVDSEDVPDELNCLLSEALVKIDLAKMELAARLRALLAVQRRIDEVPSQSELVQYECRLSELNAQIQGKLQQTRKYYATYNALLEIKELILKETSLLNSISSQASSSTTDGRMKLVNSMEGIIKGSQQVAAKSILQKLRKVQLGLQEEQKVCDSLKEKYVAANAKQRHCYSLLKAFQYLEKYNFRALSPSLAATTQMKNVQRMRYSEDILFRTSPKNEVFNHPHAIAYQSNALPAELI
;
A
#
# COMPACT_ATOMS: atom_id res chain seq x y z
N MET A 1 4.60 80.97 84.02
CA MET A 1 4.21 79.54 84.18
C MET A 1 3.22 79.04 83.11
N ALA A 2 2.79 79.87 82.14
CA ALA A 2 1.83 79.46 81.09
C ALA A 2 2.50 78.82 79.85
N GLU A 3 3.76 79.18 79.53
CA GLU A 3 4.50 78.60 78.40
C GLU A 3 4.82 77.11 78.57
N ASN A 4 5.10 76.66 79.79
CA ASN A 4 5.42 75.25 80.05
C ASN A 4 4.22 74.32 79.77
N ASN A 5 2.99 74.79 80.02
CA ASN A 5 1.78 73.99 79.86
C ASN A 5 1.38 73.84 78.38
N LEU A 6 1.64 74.87 77.57
CA LEU A 6 1.41 74.83 76.12
C LEU A 6 2.40 73.88 75.43
N ASN A 7 3.67 73.92 75.84
CA ASN A 7 4.68 73.00 75.32
C ASN A 7 4.38 71.53 75.69
N GLU A 8 3.86 71.26 76.89
CA GLU A 8 3.43 69.92 77.28
C GLU A 8 2.23 69.42 76.44
N LEU A 9 1.29 70.32 76.10
CA LEU A 9 0.15 69.99 75.24
C LEU A 9 0.57 69.73 73.79
N ILE A 10 1.55 70.50 73.29
CA ILE A 10 2.14 70.30 71.95
C ILE A 10 2.91 68.97 71.91
N GLU A 11 3.66 68.64 72.96
CA GLU A 11 4.35 67.34 73.09
C GLU A 11 3.36 66.17 73.11
N LYS A 12 2.27 66.28 73.88
CA LYS A 12 1.20 65.27 73.93
C LYS A 12 0.52 65.12 72.58
N LYS A 13 0.21 66.24 71.91
CA LYS A 13 -0.37 66.22 70.56
C LYS A 13 0.59 65.53 69.58
N PHE A 14 1.88 65.84 69.64
CA PHE A 14 2.90 65.24 68.77
C PHE A 14 3.05 63.73 69.01
N LYS A 15 3.09 63.30 70.28
CA LYS A 15 3.07 61.88 70.67
C LYS A 15 1.83 61.17 70.17
N PHE A 16 0.65 61.77 70.36
CA PHE A 16 -0.61 61.19 69.91
C PHE A 16 -0.70 61.09 68.39
N THR A 17 -0.23 62.10 67.64
CA THR A 17 -0.17 62.03 66.18
C THR A 17 0.83 60.97 65.69
N ASN A 18 1.96 60.79 66.37
CA ASN A 18 2.92 59.74 66.01
C ASN A 18 2.38 58.33 66.34
N GLU A 19 1.66 58.16 67.44
CA GLU A 19 0.97 56.91 67.76
C GLU A 19 -0.11 56.59 66.73
N LEU A 20 -0.91 57.59 66.32
CA LEU A 20 -1.90 57.41 65.25
C LEU A 20 -1.26 57.08 63.90
N GLN A 21 -0.12 57.69 63.58
CA GLN A 21 0.65 57.37 62.36
C GLN A 21 1.19 55.94 62.42
N SER A 22 1.72 55.52 63.57
CA SER A 22 2.25 54.16 63.78
C SER A 22 1.15 53.09 63.71
N LEU A 23 -0.03 53.37 64.25
CA LEU A 23 -1.19 52.47 64.16
C LEU A 23 -1.68 52.36 62.71
N ARG A 24 -1.71 53.47 61.96
CA ARG A 24 -2.06 53.47 60.54
C ARG A 24 -1.07 52.63 59.72
N GLU A 25 0.23 52.82 59.91
CA GLU A 25 1.26 52.01 59.23
C GLU A 25 1.20 50.53 59.59
N LYS A 26 0.82 50.16 60.83
CA LYS A 26 0.61 48.76 61.22
C LYS A 26 -0.57 48.14 60.49
N ILE A 27 -1.70 48.84 60.38
CA ILE A 27 -2.89 48.37 59.65
C ILE A 27 -2.57 48.16 58.16
N GLU A 28 -1.78 49.07 57.59
CA GLU A 28 -1.38 49.01 56.18
C GLU A 28 -0.31 47.92 55.91
N LYS A 29 0.60 47.67 56.86
CA LYS A 29 1.55 46.53 56.81
C LYS A 29 0.88 45.18 57.03
N GLU A 30 -0.14 45.10 57.87
CA GLU A 30 -0.86 43.85 58.19
C GLU A 30 -1.85 43.43 57.08
N GLY A 31 -2.05 44.25 56.04
CA GLY A 31 -2.83 43.89 54.85
C GLY A 31 -4.33 43.67 55.12
N VAL A 32 -4.83 44.13 56.27
CA VAL A 32 -6.21 43.90 56.74
C VAL A 32 -7.23 44.60 55.84
N GLU A 33 -6.94 45.81 55.36
CA GLU A 33 -7.83 46.57 54.47
C GLU A 33 -8.08 45.83 53.14
N ALA A 34 -7.00 45.33 52.52
CA ALA A 34 -7.08 44.55 51.28
C ALA A 34 -7.78 43.19 51.46
N ALA A 35 -7.70 42.60 52.67
CA ALA A 35 -8.44 41.39 53.01
C ALA A 35 -9.94 41.67 53.18
N VAL A 36 -10.30 42.81 53.77
CA VAL A 36 -11.69 43.25 53.94
C VAL A 36 -12.33 43.60 52.58
N GLU A 37 -11.63 44.31 51.69
CA GLU A 37 -12.12 44.60 50.34
C GLU A 37 -12.36 43.32 49.51
N LYS A 38 -11.47 42.33 49.63
CA LYS A 38 -11.67 41.00 49.02
C LYS A 38 -12.87 40.28 49.60
N LEU A 39 -13.06 40.31 50.93
CA LEU A 39 -14.20 39.69 51.59
C LEU A 39 -15.53 40.35 51.19
N VAL A 40 -15.56 41.67 51.06
CA VAL A 40 -16.73 42.42 50.58
C VAL A 40 -17.05 42.05 49.13
N SER A 41 -16.03 41.97 48.27
CA SER A 41 -16.18 41.54 46.87
C SER A 41 -16.70 40.11 46.76
N LEU A 42 -16.16 39.18 47.55
CA LEU A 42 -16.62 37.79 47.62
C LEU A 42 -18.06 37.69 48.13
N LYS A 43 -18.43 38.44 49.17
CA LYS A 43 -19.80 38.47 49.68
C LYS A 43 -20.78 38.97 48.63
N GLN A 44 -20.41 40.00 47.87
CA GLN A 44 -21.26 40.54 46.81
C GLN A 44 -21.42 39.55 45.64
N SER A 45 -20.35 38.85 45.27
CA SER A 45 -20.39 37.77 44.28
C SER A 45 -21.24 36.58 44.72
N LEU A 46 -21.14 36.17 45.99
CA LEU A 46 -21.93 35.06 46.54
C LEU A 46 -23.43 35.36 46.49
N LYS A 47 -23.82 36.59 46.84
CA LYS A 47 -25.22 37.02 46.80
C LYS A 47 -25.81 37.03 45.39
N GLU A 48 -24.99 37.35 44.39
CA GLU A 48 -25.42 37.29 42.99
C GLU A 48 -25.55 35.84 42.49
N GLN A 49 -24.66 34.93 42.93
CA GLN A 49 -24.77 33.51 42.61
C GLN A 49 -26.04 32.88 43.23
N GLU A 50 -26.35 33.16 44.48
CA GLU A 50 -27.60 32.70 45.12
C GLU A 50 -28.85 33.17 44.35
N ARG A 51 -28.85 34.42 43.86
CA ARG A 51 -29.96 34.95 43.05
C ARG A 51 -30.15 34.17 41.76
N GLN A 52 -29.06 33.84 41.07
CA GLN A 52 -29.10 33.09 39.81
C GLN A 52 -29.54 31.64 40.01
N GLU A 53 -29.12 31.00 41.11
CA GLU A 53 -29.52 29.63 41.43
C GLU A 53 -31.02 29.52 41.69
N LEU A 54 -31.60 30.46 42.46
CA LEU A 54 -33.04 30.51 42.70
C LEU A 54 -33.84 30.73 41.41
N GLU A 55 -33.34 31.54 40.49
CA GLU A 55 -33.97 31.81 39.19
C GLU A 55 -33.98 30.55 38.30
N ILE A 56 -32.86 29.82 38.22
CA ILE A 56 -32.76 28.55 37.50
C ILE A 56 -33.67 27.50 38.12
N GLN A 57 -33.68 27.39 39.45
CA GLN A 57 -34.49 26.42 40.17
C GLN A 57 -35.99 26.69 39.97
N PHE A 58 -36.42 27.95 39.97
CA PHE A 58 -37.81 28.32 39.69
C PHE A 58 -38.23 27.99 38.25
N LEU A 59 -37.39 28.29 37.26
CA LEU A 59 -37.67 27.98 35.85
C LEU A 59 -37.71 26.46 35.60
N SER A 60 -36.78 25.70 36.18
CA SER A 60 -36.76 24.25 36.04
C SER A 60 -37.93 23.58 36.76
N ASN A 61 -38.27 24.04 37.96
CA ASN A 61 -39.36 23.45 38.73
C ASN A 61 -40.72 23.76 38.11
N SER A 62 -40.96 24.98 37.63
CA SER A 62 -42.24 25.32 36.97
C SER A 62 -42.50 24.48 35.71
N GLY A 63 -41.46 24.16 34.93
CA GLY A 63 -41.57 23.26 33.78
C GLY A 63 -41.86 21.81 34.17
N LEU A 64 -41.17 21.30 35.20
CA LEU A 64 -41.44 19.94 35.72
C LEU A 64 -42.83 19.84 36.35
N GLU A 65 -43.25 20.87 37.10
CA GLU A 65 -44.52 20.91 37.81
C GLU A 65 -45.69 20.98 36.82
N ALA A 66 -45.55 21.73 35.73
CA ALA A 66 -46.51 21.72 34.62
C ALA A 66 -46.61 20.34 33.93
N GLU A 67 -45.50 19.64 33.76
CA GLU A 67 -45.46 18.30 33.16
C GLU A 67 -46.04 17.23 34.09
N VAL A 68 -45.79 17.35 35.40
CA VAL A 68 -46.41 16.50 36.42
C VAL A 68 -47.93 16.70 36.43
N CYS A 69 -48.42 17.94 36.43
CA CYS A 69 -49.85 18.20 36.31
C CYS A 69 -50.45 17.63 35.01
N ARG A 70 -49.74 17.74 33.88
CA ARG A 70 -50.18 17.15 32.60
C ARG A 70 -50.33 15.63 32.68
N LEU A 71 -49.38 14.94 33.32
CA LEU A 71 -49.41 13.49 33.48
C LEU A 71 -50.45 13.04 34.50
N GLU A 72 -50.61 13.79 35.60
CA GLU A 72 -51.67 13.57 36.58
C GLU A 72 -53.06 13.73 35.95
N ASP A 73 -53.25 14.74 35.09
CA ASP A 73 -54.47 14.92 34.30
C ASP A 73 -54.69 13.76 33.31
N GLN A 74 -53.63 13.24 32.67
CA GLN A 74 -53.76 12.08 31.78
C GLN A 74 -54.16 10.80 32.51
N ILE A 75 -53.66 10.60 33.73
CA ILE A 75 -54.02 9.47 34.59
C ILE A 75 -55.44 9.64 35.14
N ALA A 76 -55.82 10.85 35.54
CA ALA A 76 -57.16 11.15 36.07
C ALA A 76 -58.26 11.07 35.00
N ASN A 77 -57.94 11.44 33.76
CA ASN A 77 -58.88 11.41 32.63
C ASN A 77 -59.02 10.02 31.98
N GLY A 78 -58.32 8.99 32.49
CA GLY A 78 -58.52 7.60 32.07
C GLY A 78 -58.44 7.41 30.56
N VAL A 79 -57.38 7.92 29.91
CA VAL A 79 -57.10 7.56 28.53
C VAL A 79 -56.67 6.08 28.55
N ASP A 80 -57.62 5.21 28.20
CA ASP A 80 -57.40 3.77 28.08
C ASP A 80 -56.20 3.50 27.17
N SER A 81 -55.36 2.56 27.59
CA SER A 81 -54.11 2.20 26.93
C SER A 81 -54.28 1.51 25.56
N GLU A 82 -55.43 1.64 24.90
CA GLU A 82 -55.77 0.99 23.62
C GLU A 82 -55.24 1.72 22.37
N ASP A 83 -54.72 2.94 22.48
CA ASP A 83 -54.14 3.68 21.33
C ASP A 83 -52.65 3.34 21.06
N VAL A 84 -51.99 2.63 21.97
CA VAL A 84 -50.58 2.20 21.85
C VAL A 84 -50.31 1.01 20.88
N PRO A 85 -51.22 0.04 20.64
CA PRO A 85 -50.99 -1.09 19.73
C PRO A 85 -50.93 -0.70 18.25
N ASP A 86 -51.70 0.29 17.81
CA ASP A 86 -51.76 0.68 16.40
C ASP A 86 -50.51 1.42 15.95
N GLU A 87 -49.96 2.31 16.80
CA GLU A 87 -48.69 2.97 16.53
C GLU A 87 -47.53 1.96 16.52
N LEU A 88 -47.52 0.98 17.43
CA LEU A 88 -46.53 -0.09 17.44
C LEU A 88 -46.62 -1.00 16.20
N ASN A 89 -47.83 -1.36 15.76
CA ASN A 89 -48.04 -2.15 14.55
C ASN A 89 -47.62 -1.38 13.28
N CYS A 90 -47.90 -0.08 13.21
CA CYS A 90 -47.41 0.78 12.14
C CYS A 90 -45.87 0.83 12.11
N LEU A 91 -45.22 1.00 13.27
CA LEU A 91 -43.75 0.99 13.39
C LEU A 91 -43.15 -0.36 12.98
N LEU A 92 -43.79 -1.48 13.34
CA LEU A 92 -43.36 -2.82 12.96
C LEU A 92 -43.50 -3.06 11.44
N SER A 93 -44.62 -2.63 10.86
CA SER A 93 -44.85 -2.70 9.41
C SER A 93 -43.84 -1.84 8.64
N GLU A 94 -43.56 -0.61 9.11
CA GLU A 94 -42.50 0.21 8.55
C GLU A 94 -41.12 -0.46 8.65
N ALA A 95 -40.82 -1.08 9.79
CA ALA A 95 -39.56 -1.78 9.99
C ALA A 95 -39.41 -2.98 9.04
N LEU A 96 -40.49 -3.74 8.80
CA LEU A 96 -40.51 -4.84 7.84
C LEU A 96 -40.29 -4.36 6.40
N VAL A 97 -40.95 -3.28 5.99
CA VAL A 97 -40.74 -2.66 4.66
C VAL A 97 -39.30 -2.16 4.51
N LYS A 98 -38.74 -1.52 5.54
CA LYS A 98 -37.33 -1.09 5.56
C LYS A 98 -36.37 -2.29 5.43
N ILE A 99 -36.67 -3.39 6.11
CA ILE A 99 -35.90 -4.64 6.00
C ILE A 99 -35.98 -5.21 4.58
N ASP A 100 -37.16 -5.26 3.97
CA ASP A 100 -37.30 -5.80 2.61
C ASP A 100 -36.65 -4.91 1.55
N LEU A 101 -36.75 -3.58 1.69
CA LEU A 101 -35.99 -2.64 0.87
C LEU A 101 -34.47 -2.88 1.01
N ALA A 102 -33.98 -3.05 2.24
CA ALA A 102 -32.56 -3.34 2.49
C ALA A 102 -32.13 -4.69 1.90
N LYS A 103 -32.98 -5.73 1.95
CA LYS A 103 -32.72 -7.02 1.29
C LYS A 103 -32.66 -6.87 -0.23
N MET A 104 -33.58 -6.09 -0.82
CA MET A 104 -33.57 -5.83 -2.26
C MET A 104 -32.31 -5.08 -2.70
N GLU A 105 -31.90 -4.08 -1.92
CA GLU A 105 -30.65 -3.35 -2.18
C GLU A 105 -29.43 -4.27 -2.07
N LEU A 106 -29.36 -5.09 -1.02
CA LEU A 106 -28.29 -6.08 -0.86
C LEU A 106 -28.24 -7.06 -2.03
N ALA A 107 -29.40 -7.57 -2.48
CA ALA A 107 -29.49 -8.44 -3.65
C ALA A 107 -29.02 -7.75 -4.94
N ALA A 108 -29.33 -6.47 -5.11
CA ALA A 108 -28.84 -5.67 -6.25
C ALA A 108 -27.32 -5.49 -6.18
N ARG A 109 -26.76 -5.19 -5.00
CA ARG A 109 -25.31 -5.08 -4.77
C ARG A 109 -24.58 -6.40 -5.02
N LEU A 110 -25.12 -7.53 -4.57
CA LEU A 110 -24.56 -8.86 -4.84
C LEU A 110 -24.55 -9.18 -6.34
N ARG A 111 -25.63 -8.87 -7.06
CA ARG A 111 -25.68 -9.02 -8.53
C ARG A 111 -24.61 -8.17 -9.22
N ALA A 112 -24.42 -6.92 -8.78
CA ALA A 112 -23.37 -6.05 -9.31
C ALA A 112 -21.96 -6.58 -9.01
N LEU A 113 -21.71 -7.07 -7.79
CA LEU A 113 -20.43 -7.67 -7.41
C LEU A 113 -20.11 -8.89 -8.26
N LEU A 114 -21.08 -9.80 -8.44
CA LEU A 114 -20.90 -10.98 -9.30
C LEU A 114 -20.65 -10.61 -10.76
N ALA A 115 -21.27 -9.54 -11.27
CA ALA A 115 -20.99 -9.04 -12.61
C ALA A 115 -19.53 -8.57 -12.72
N VAL A 116 -19.03 -7.83 -11.73
CA VAL A 116 -17.62 -7.41 -11.67
C VAL A 116 -16.69 -8.61 -11.57
N GLN A 117 -17.00 -9.60 -10.74
CA GLN A 117 -16.20 -10.82 -10.61
C GLN A 117 -16.06 -11.56 -11.95
N ARG A 118 -17.17 -11.73 -12.69
CA ARG A 118 -17.11 -12.33 -14.04
C ARG A 118 -16.20 -11.56 -14.98
N ARG A 119 -16.23 -10.23 -14.94
CA ARG A 119 -15.32 -9.40 -15.75
C ARG A 119 -13.86 -9.53 -15.34
N ILE A 120 -13.59 -9.80 -14.07
CA ILE A 120 -12.23 -10.10 -13.57
C ILE A 120 -11.81 -11.49 -14.06
N ASP A 121 -12.69 -12.49 -13.98
CA ASP A 121 -12.43 -13.86 -14.43
C ASP A 121 -12.24 -13.94 -15.96
N GLU A 122 -12.83 -13.01 -16.72
CA GLU A 122 -12.57 -12.86 -18.17
C GLU A 122 -11.16 -12.36 -18.50
N VAL A 123 -10.47 -11.73 -17.54
CA VAL A 123 -9.10 -11.26 -17.73
C VAL A 123 -8.13 -12.42 -17.47
N PRO A 124 -7.24 -12.76 -18.43
CA PRO A 124 -6.27 -13.82 -18.23
C PRO A 124 -5.42 -13.58 -16.98
N SER A 125 -5.34 -14.60 -16.15
CA SER A 125 -4.47 -14.63 -14.98
C SER A 125 -2.99 -14.58 -15.39
N GLN A 126 -2.13 -14.18 -14.46
CA GLN A 126 -0.69 -14.15 -14.69
C GLN A 126 -0.14 -15.52 -15.10
N SER A 127 -0.69 -16.61 -14.57
CA SER A 127 -0.31 -17.97 -14.96
C SER A 127 -0.73 -18.34 -16.39
N GLU A 128 -1.86 -17.85 -16.87
CA GLU A 128 -2.30 -18.05 -18.25
C GLU A 128 -1.43 -17.25 -19.22
N LEU A 129 -1.08 -16.00 -18.86
CA LEU A 129 -0.16 -15.19 -19.66
C LEU A 129 1.20 -15.88 -19.83
N VAL A 130 1.78 -16.40 -18.75
CA VAL A 130 3.04 -17.16 -18.81
C VAL A 130 2.91 -18.41 -19.68
N GLN A 131 1.78 -19.12 -19.61
CA GLN A 131 1.52 -20.27 -20.48
C GLN A 131 1.46 -19.86 -21.96
N TYR A 132 0.77 -18.75 -22.27
CA TYR A 132 0.71 -18.23 -23.64
C TYR A 132 2.07 -17.79 -24.16
N GLU A 133 2.88 -17.12 -23.34
CA GLU A 133 4.25 -16.73 -23.70
C GLU A 133 5.12 -17.96 -24.01
N CYS A 134 5.07 -18.99 -23.17
CA CYS A 134 5.77 -20.26 -23.42
C CYS A 134 5.30 -20.89 -24.73
N ARG A 135 3.97 -20.97 -24.95
CA ARG A 135 3.40 -21.58 -26.15
C ARG A 135 3.75 -20.82 -27.43
N LEU A 136 3.75 -19.49 -27.38
CA LEU A 136 4.17 -18.63 -28.49
C LEU A 136 5.66 -18.80 -28.79
N SER A 137 6.51 -18.90 -27.76
CA SER A 137 7.94 -19.16 -27.90
C SER A 137 8.21 -20.51 -28.58
N GLU A 138 7.53 -21.57 -28.15
CA GLU A 138 7.59 -22.89 -28.78
C GLU A 138 7.17 -22.85 -30.25
N LEU A 139 6.04 -22.19 -30.54
CA LEU A 139 5.53 -22.06 -31.91
C LEU A 139 6.54 -21.30 -32.79
N ASN A 140 7.14 -20.22 -32.27
CA ASN A 140 8.14 -19.44 -32.99
C ASN A 140 9.39 -20.29 -33.28
N ALA A 141 9.85 -21.09 -32.32
CA ALA A 141 10.96 -22.03 -32.53
C ALA A 141 10.64 -23.06 -33.63
N GLN A 142 9.41 -23.60 -33.66
CA GLN A 142 8.98 -24.52 -34.72
C GLN A 142 8.93 -23.85 -36.10
N ILE A 143 8.39 -22.62 -36.19
CA ILE A 143 8.34 -21.84 -37.44
C ILE A 143 9.75 -21.58 -37.95
N GLN A 144 10.68 -21.17 -37.09
CA GLN A 144 12.07 -20.95 -37.45
C GLN A 144 12.75 -22.24 -37.92
N GLY A 145 12.52 -23.36 -37.25
CA GLY A 145 13.01 -24.67 -37.66
C GLY A 145 12.51 -25.07 -39.05
N LYS A 146 11.22 -24.88 -39.33
CA LYS A 146 10.64 -25.13 -40.66
C LYS A 146 11.21 -24.22 -41.73
N LEU A 147 11.38 -22.93 -41.44
CA LEU A 147 12.00 -21.99 -42.37
C LEU A 147 13.44 -22.40 -42.73
N GLN A 148 14.24 -22.81 -41.75
CA GLN A 148 15.60 -23.33 -42.00
C GLN A 148 15.56 -24.60 -42.85
N GLN A 149 14.64 -25.52 -42.57
CA GLN A 149 14.47 -26.75 -43.32
C GLN A 149 14.10 -26.45 -44.79
N THR A 150 13.14 -25.57 -45.03
CA THR A 150 12.74 -25.11 -46.36
C THR A 150 13.90 -24.50 -47.13
N ARG A 151 14.70 -23.62 -46.48
CA ARG A 151 15.90 -23.04 -47.09
C ARG A 151 16.92 -24.11 -47.51
N LYS A 152 17.14 -25.11 -46.66
CA LYS A 152 18.03 -26.25 -46.97
C LYS A 152 17.50 -27.04 -48.17
N TYR A 153 16.20 -27.33 -48.22
CA TYR A 153 15.59 -28.03 -49.36
C TYR A 153 15.75 -27.26 -50.66
N TYR A 154 15.49 -25.95 -50.67
CA TYR A 154 15.71 -25.13 -51.87
C TYR A 154 17.18 -25.06 -52.28
N ALA A 155 18.11 -24.96 -51.32
CA ALA A 155 19.54 -24.99 -51.63
C ALA A 155 19.95 -26.32 -52.29
N THR A 156 19.48 -27.46 -51.75
CA THR A 156 19.72 -28.78 -52.35
C THR A 156 19.06 -28.92 -53.72
N TYR A 157 17.81 -28.48 -53.87
CA TYR A 157 17.10 -28.52 -55.14
C TYR A 157 17.82 -27.70 -56.22
N ASN A 158 18.23 -26.47 -55.90
CA ASN A 158 18.96 -25.61 -56.84
C ASN A 158 20.31 -26.23 -57.23
N ALA A 159 21.03 -26.83 -56.28
CA ALA A 159 22.29 -27.53 -56.59
C ALA A 159 22.05 -28.74 -57.51
N LEU A 160 21.00 -29.54 -57.26
CA LEU A 160 20.63 -30.66 -58.12
C LEU A 160 20.21 -30.20 -59.53
N LEU A 161 19.50 -29.08 -59.62
CA LEU A 161 19.12 -28.49 -60.90
C LEU A 161 20.35 -28.03 -61.70
N GLU A 162 21.30 -27.35 -61.04
CA GLU A 162 22.58 -26.96 -61.66
C GLU A 162 23.37 -28.18 -62.13
N ILE A 163 23.45 -29.23 -61.31
CA ILE A 163 24.10 -30.50 -61.70
C ILE A 163 23.42 -31.12 -62.92
N LYS A 164 22.07 -31.17 -62.95
CA LYS A 164 21.31 -31.68 -64.11
C LYS A 164 21.64 -30.89 -65.37
N GLU A 165 21.65 -29.56 -65.30
CA GLU A 165 22.00 -28.72 -66.44
C GLU A 165 23.44 -28.94 -66.92
N LEU A 166 24.38 -29.11 -65.98
CA LEU A 166 25.79 -29.41 -66.30
C LEU A 166 25.93 -30.77 -66.99
N ILE A 167 25.26 -31.81 -66.49
CA ILE A 167 25.26 -33.14 -67.11
C ILE A 167 24.67 -33.11 -68.53
N LEU A 168 23.60 -32.33 -68.76
CA LEU A 168 23.03 -32.14 -70.10
C LEU A 168 24.02 -31.45 -71.05
N LYS A 169 24.72 -30.41 -70.57
CA LYS A 169 25.77 -29.72 -71.34
C LYS A 169 26.93 -30.65 -71.66
N GLU A 170 27.37 -31.46 -70.69
CA GLU A 170 28.43 -32.45 -70.87
C GLU A 170 28.03 -33.52 -71.89
N THR A 171 26.80 -34.04 -71.80
CA THR A 171 26.28 -35.01 -72.78
C THR A 171 26.27 -34.42 -74.19
N SER A 172 25.79 -33.18 -74.36
CA SER A 172 25.82 -32.49 -75.65
C SER A 172 27.24 -32.27 -76.17
N LEU A 173 28.18 -31.91 -75.28
CA LEU A 173 29.58 -31.71 -75.64
C LEU A 173 30.24 -33.02 -76.07
N LEU A 174 30.06 -34.11 -75.32
CA LEU A 174 30.60 -35.44 -75.65
C LEU A 174 30.05 -35.95 -76.98
N ASN A 175 28.77 -35.74 -77.27
CA ASN A 175 28.17 -36.06 -78.57
C ASN A 175 28.84 -35.26 -79.70
N SER A 176 29.07 -33.96 -79.51
CA SER A 176 29.77 -33.12 -80.49
C SER A 176 31.21 -33.58 -80.72
N ILE A 177 31.93 -33.92 -79.65
CA ILE A 177 33.32 -34.41 -79.71
C ILE A 177 33.37 -35.74 -80.46
N SER A 178 32.46 -36.67 -80.13
CA SER A 178 32.38 -37.97 -80.78
C SER A 178 32.17 -37.80 -82.28
N SER A 179 31.20 -36.96 -82.68
CA SER A 179 30.95 -36.66 -84.09
C SER A 179 32.18 -36.06 -84.78
N GLN A 180 32.85 -35.09 -84.15
CA GLN A 180 34.02 -34.41 -84.73
C GLN A 180 35.24 -35.32 -84.83
N ALA A 181 35.47 -36.18 -83.82
CA ALA A 181 36.58 -37.13 -83.79
C ALA A 181 36.41 -38.25 -84.84
N SER A 182 35.18 -38.71 -85.08
CA SER A 182 34.87 -39.72 -86.09
C SER A 182 35.05 -39.22 -87.52
N SER A 183 34.84 -37.92 -87.78
CA SER A 183 34.89 -37.34 -89.13
C SER A 183 36.20 -36.59 -89.45
N SER A 184 37.20 -36.59 -88.57
CA SER A 184 38.42 -35.78 -88.72
C SER A 184 39.67 -36.59 -89.13
N THR A 185 40.49 -35.96 -89.98
CA THR A 185 41.81 -36.44 -90.39
C THR A 185 42.80 -36.41 -89.22
N THR A 186 43.94 -37.11 -89.33
CA THR A 186 44.94 -37.21 -88.25
C THR A 186 45.44 -35.83 -87.78
N ASP A 187 45.66 -34.88 -88.69
CA ASP A 187 46.02 -33.49 -88.37
C ASP A 187 44.86 -32.74 -87.66
N GLY A 188 43.62 -32.94 -88.12
CA GLY A 188 42.42 -32.39 -87.47
C GLY A 188 42.24 -32.90 -86.04
N ARG A 189 42.56 -34.17 -85.77
CA ARG A 189 42.54 -34.76 -84.42
C ARG A 189 43.59 -34.14 -83.51
N MET A 190 44.82 -33.91 -83.99
CA MET A 190 45.86 -33.23 -83.20
C MET A 190 45.47 -31.79 -82.83
N LYS A 191 44.87 -31.04 -83.77
CA LYS A 191 44.36 -29.69 -83.50
C LYS A 191 43.22 -29.68 -82.47
N LEU A 192 42.30 -30.66 -82.53
CA LEU A 192 41.24 -30.84 -81.54
C LEU A 192 41.81 -31.09 -80.14
N VAL A 193 42.82 -31.96 -80.02
CA VAL A 193 43.50 -32.26 -78.75
C VAL A 193 44.16 -31.00 -78.16
N ASN A 194 44.91 -30.24 -78.96
CA ASN A 194 45.54 -29.00 -78.51
C ASN A 194 44.52 -27.95 -78.04
N SER A 195 43.38 -27.85 -78.74
CA SER A 195 42.29 -26.95 -78.35
C SER A 195 41.64 -27.37 -77.02
N MET A 196 41.39 -28.67 -76.82
CA MET A 196 40.86 -29.20 -75.58
C MET A 196 41.80 -28.97 -74.40
N GLU A 197 43.10 -29.17 -74.61
CA GLU A 197 44.10 -28.89 -73.57
C GLU A 197 44.10 -27.42 -73.17
N GLY A 198 43.97 -26.50 -74.13
CA GLY A 198 43.80 -25.07 -73.87
C GLY A 198 42.55 -24.75 -73.05
N ILE A 199 41.41 -25.38 -73.39
CA ILE A 199 40.14 -25.22 -72.67
C ILE A 199 40.26 -25.74 -71.22
N ILE A 200 40.87 -26.91 -71.01
CA ILE A 200 41.07 -27.50 -69.68
C ILE A 200 41.97 -26.61 -68.81
N LYS A 201 43.07 -26.10 -69.36
CA LYS A 201 43.96 -25.18 -68.64
C LYS A 201 43.23 -23.87 -68.28
N GLY A 202 42.47 -23.32 -69.22
CA GLY A 202 41.65 -22.14 -69.00
C GLY A 202 40.58 -22.35 -67.92
N SER A 203 39.86 -23.49 -67.96
CA SER A 203 38.83 -23.80 -66.98
C SER A 203 39.41 -24.06 -65.59
N GLN A 204 40.57 -24.72 -65.48
CA GLN A 204 41.28 -24.89 -64.21
C GLN A 204 41.69 -23.56 -63.60
N GLN A 205 42.21 -22.63 -64.41
CA GLN A 205 42.60 -21.30 -63.94
C GLN A 205 41.38 -20.51 -63.42
N VAL A 206 40.26 -20.53 -64.16
CA VAL A 206 39.02 -19.86 -63.75
C VAL A 206 38.46 -20.49 -62.48
N ALA A 207 38.47 -21.82 -62.36
CA ALA A 207 38.03 -22.53 -61.17
C ALA A 207 38.90 -22.15 -59.94
N ALA A 208 40.23 -22.18 -60.07
CA ALA A 208 41.14 -21.78 -59.00
C ALA A 208 40.90 -20.33 -58.54
N LYS A 209 40.73 -19.40 -59.50
CA LYS A 209 40.42 -18.00 -59.19
C LYS A 209 39.07 -17.83 -58.49
N SER A 210 38.04 -18.55 -58.95
CA SER A 210 36.70 -18.55 -58.33
C SER A 210 36.72 -19.09 -56.91
N ILE A 211 37.45 -20.19 -56.66
CA ILE A 211 37.62 -20.78 -55.32
C ILE A 211 38.26 -19.75 -54.38
N LEU A 212 39.37 -19.13 -54.78
CA LEU A 212 40.05 -18.12 -53.97
C LEU A 212 39.13 -16.92 -53.65
N GLN A 213 38.34 -16.46 -54.63
CA GLN A 213 37.39 -15.38 -54.41
C GLN A 213 36.25 -15.77 -53.45
N LYS A 214 35.68 -16.97 -53.59
CA LYS A 214 34.64 -17.49 -52.69
C LYS A 214 35.19 -17.63 -51.26
N LEU A 215 36.39 -18.19 -51.10
CA LEU A 215 37.06 -18.30 -49.80
C LEU A 215 37.23 -16.93 -49.13
N ARG A 216 37.71 -15.92 -49.88
CA ARG A 216 37.84 -14.56 -49.37
C ARG A 216 36.49 -13.98 -48.93
N LYS A 217 35.43 -14.17 -49.72
CA LYS A 217 34.08 -13.67 -49.39
C LYS A 217 33.52 -14.34 -48.13
N VAL A 218 33.69 -15.65 -47.99
CA VAL A 218 33.27 -16.40 -46.80
C VAL A 218 34.03 -15.92 -45.56
N GLN A 219 35.34 -15.69 -45.68
CA GLN A 219 36.16 -15.22 -44.57
C GLN A 219 35.76 -13.81 -44.09
N LEU A 220 35.44 -12.90 -45.02
CA LEU A 220 34.92 -11.58 -44.71
C LEU A 220 33.55 -11.66 -44.02
N GLY A 221 32.61 -12.44 -44.57
CA GLY A 221 31.28 -12.60 -43.97
C GLY A 221 31.33 -13.22 -42.57
N LEU A 222 32.22 -14.19 -42.35
CA LEU A 222 32.44 -14.77 -41.02
C LEU A 222 32.94 -13.71 -40.02
N GLN A 223 33.84 -12.82 -40.44
CA GLN A 223 34.33 -11.75 -39.58
C GLN A 223 33.25 -10.71 -39.24
N GLU A 224 32.37 -10.39 -40.20
CA GLU A 224 31.24 -9.49 -39.99
C GLU A 224 30.22 -10.08 -39.01
N GLU A 225 29.81 -11.34 -39.22
CA GLU A 225 28.90 -12.04 -38.31
C GLU A 225 29.48 -12.20 -36.90
N GLN A 226 30.79 -12.45 -36.79
CA GLN A 226 31.48 -12.51 -35.49
C GLN A 226 31.34 -11.18 -34.73
N LYS A 227 31.55 -10.04 -35.40
CA LYS A 227 31.38 -8.71 -34.79
C LYS A 227 29.95 -8.46 -34.33
N VAL A 228 28.95 -8.90 -35.11
CA VAL A 228 27.54 -8.79 -34.73
C VAL A 228 27.24 -9.64 -33.51
N CYS A 229 27.73 -10.88 -33.48
CA CYS A 229 27.59 -11.79 -32.34
C CYS A 229 28.20 -11.19 -31.06
N ASP A 230 29.43 -10.66 -31.16
CA ASP A 230 30.12 -10.02 -30.04
C ASP A 230 29.34 -8.80 -29.52
N SER A 231 28.85 -7.94 -30.42
CA SER A 231 28.00 -6.79 -30.05
C SER A 231 26.69 -7.22 -29.37
N LEU A 232 26.05 -8.28 -29.85
CA LEU A 232 24.82 -8.79 -29.25
C LEU A 232 25.08 -9.39 -27.87
N LYS A 233 26.20 -10.10 -27.71
CA LYS A 233 26.64 -10.67 -26.43
C LYS A 233 26.90 -9.57 -25.40
N GLU A 234 27.55 -8.47 -25.79
CA GLU A 234 27.75 -7.30 -24.92
C GLU A 234 26.41 -6.70 -24.47
N LYS A 235 25.47 -6.48 -25.40
CA LYS A 235 24.12 -5.96 -25.09
C LYS A 235 23.37 -6.88 -24.12
N TYR A 236 23.44 -8.19 -24.33
CA TYR A 236 22.82 -9.18 -23.44
C TYR A 236 23.42 -9.12 -22.04
N VAL A 237 24.75 -9.08 -21.92
CA VAL A 237 25.43 -8.96 -20.62
C VAL A 237 25.02 -7.67 -19.90
N ALA A 238 24.94 -6.54 -20.61
CA ALA A 238 24.50 -5.27 -20.05
C ALA A 238 23.03 -5.30 -19.58
N ALA A 239 22.12 -5.90 -20.37
CA ALA A 239 20.71 -6.06 -19.99
C ALA A 239 20.56 -6.97 -18.77
N ASN A 240 21.29 -8.07 -18.71
CA ASN A 240 21.29 -9.00 -17.59
C ASN A 240 21.85 -8.33 -16.30
N ALA A 241 22.88 -7.51 -16.42
CA ALA A 241 23.38 -6.70 -15.31
C ALA A 241 22.32 -5.74 -14.75
N LYS A 242 21.57 -5.05 -15.63
CA LYS A 242 20.43 -4.19 -15.22
C LYS A 242 19.33 -5.00 -14.54
N GLN A 243 18.96 -6.15 -15.09
CA GLN A 243 17.95 -7.03 -14.49
C GLN A 243 18.36 -7.49 -13.08
N ARG A 244 19.62 -7.91 -12.90
CA ARG A 244 20.16 -8.27 -11.57
C ARG A 244 20.09 -7.09 -10.60
N HIS A 245 20.43 -5.89 -11.05
CA HIS A 245 20.34 -4.68 -10.23
C HIS A 245 18.89 -4.38 -9.81
N CYS A 246 17.93 -4.41 -10.74
CA CYS A 246 16.51 -4.23 -10.43
C CYS A 246 16.00 -5.30 -9.45
N TYR A 247 16.40 -6.56 -9.62
CA TYR A 247 16.06 -7.64 -8.71
C TYR A 247 16.62 -7.42 -7.30
N SER A 248 17.88 -6.97 -7.19
CA SER A 248 18.49 -6.62 -5.89
C SER A 248 17.74 -5.47 -5.20
N LEU A 249 17.35 -4.44 -5.94
CA LEU A 249 16.53 -3.33 -5.43
C LEU A 249 15.16 -3.84 -4.93
N LEU A 250 14.47 -4.66 -5.70
CA LEU A 250 13.18 -5.25 -5.32
C LEU A 250 13.30 -6.08 -4.03
N LYS A 251 14.34 -6.92 -3.93
CA LYS A 251 14.66 -7.68 -2.71
C LYS A 251 14.87 -6.75 -1.52
N ALA A 252 15.64 -5.67 -1.68
CA ALA A 252 15.87 -4.69 -0.62
C ALA A 252 14.57 -4.03 -0.15
N PHE A 253 13.67 -3.64 -1.08
CA PHE A 253 12.36 -3.11 -0.73
C PHE A 253 11.51 -4.12 0.04
N GLN A 254 11.48 -5.39 -0.38
CA GLN A 254 10.77 -6.45 0.36
C GLN A 254 11.32 -6.65 1.78
N TYR A 255 12.63 -6.52 1.98
CA TYR A 255 13.23 -6.57 3.33
C TYR A 255 12.83 -5.37 4.18
N LEU A 256 12.86 -4.15 3.61
CA LEU A 256 12.44 -2.93 4.29
C LEU A 256 10.97 -2.94 4.67
N GLU A 257 10.10 -3.43 3.79
CA GLU A 257 8.66 -3.56 4.05
C GLU A 257 8.40 -4.53 5.21
N LYS A 258 9.07 -5.69 5.22
CA LYS A 258 9.01 -6.63 6.35
C LYS A 258 9.54 -6.03 7.65
N TYR A 259 10.61 -5.24 7.58
CA TYR A 259 11.21 -4.59 8.76
C TYR A 259 10.31 -3.49 9.33
N ASN A 260 9.75 -2.63 8.47
CA ASN A 260 8.79 -1.60 8.86
C ASN A 260 7.51 -2.21 9.43
N PHE A 261 6.96 -3.25 8.80
CA PHE A 261 5.80 -3.96 9.34
C PHE A 261 6.09 -4.54 10.74
N ARG A 262 7.28 -5.12 10.94
CA ARG A 262 7.72 -5.66 12.24
C ARG A 262 8.04 -4.57 13.27
N ALA A 263 8.38 -3.36 12.85
CA ALA A 263 8.61 -2.21 13.72
C ALA A 263 7.32 -1.48 14.12
N LEU A 264 6.30 -1.47 13.24
CA LEU A 264 4.98 -0.92 13.55
C LEU A 264 4.15 -1.82 14.49
N SER A 265 4.33 -3.14 14.45
CA SER A 265 3.51 -4.05 15.26
C SER A 265 3.65 -3.89 16.79
N PRO A 266 4.85 -3.66 17.37
CA PRO A 266 5.00 -3.41 18.81
C PRO A 266 4.55 -1.99 19.19
N SER A 267 4.71 -1.02 18.29
CA SER A 267 4.28 0.38 18.48
C SER A 267 2.75 0.50 18.55
N LEU A 268 2.01 -0.16 17.67
CA LEU A 268 0.55 -0.23 17.74
C LEU A 268 0.07 -0.97 19.01
N ALA A 269 0.74 -2.06 19.38
CA ALA A 269 0.42 -2.82 20.59
C ALA A 269 0.65 -1.99 21.87
N ALA A 270 1.77 -1.26 21.95
CA ALA A 270 2.08 -0.36 23.07
C ALA A 270 1.09 0.81 23.16
N THR A 271 0.71 1.40 22.02
CA THR A 271 -0.29 2.49 21.98
C THR A 271 -1.67 2.00 22.43
N THR A 272 -2.04 0.76 22.09
CA THR A 272 -3.30 0.14 22.52
C THR A 272 -3.30 -0.18 24.01
N GLN A 273 -2.20 -0.73 24.54
CA GLN A 273 -2.03 -0.94 25.98
C GLN A 273 -2.08 0.38 26.77
N MET A 274 -1.42 1.44 26.26
CA MET A 274 -1.39 2.74 26.93
C MET A 274 -2.78 3.41 26.96
N LYS A 275 -3.55 3.30 25.87
CA LYS A 275 -4.97 3.75 25.84
C LYS A 275 -5.85 2.95 26.79
N ASN A 276 -5.64 1.64 26.92
CA ASN A 276 -6.39 0.81 27.87
C ASN A 276 -6.05 1.15 29.33
N VAL A 277 -4.77 1.40 29.64
CA VAL A 277 -4.33 1.83 30.98
C VAL A 277 -4.88 3.21 31.34
N GLN A 278 -4.91 4.15 30.38
CA GLN A 278 -5.54 5.45 30.59
C GLN A 278 -7.05 5.31 30.81
N ARG A 279 -7.73 4.48 30.02
CA ARG A 279 -9.17 4.22 30.18
C ARG A 279 -9.49 3.60 31.55
N MET A 280 -8.66 2.68 32.04
CA MET A 280 -8.76 2.10 33.39
C MET A 280 -8.59 3.14 34.50
N ARG A 281 -7.61 4.04 34.39
CA ARG A 281 -7.42 5.14 35.35
C ARG A 281 -8.58 6.13 35.36
N TYR A 282 -9.14 6.46 34.20
CA TYR A 282 -10.33 7.30 34.13
C TYR A 282 -11.56 6.63 34.78
N SER A 283 -11.72 5.32 34.66
CA SER A 283 -12.79 4.59 35.37
C SER A 283 -12.56 4.49 36.89
N GLU A 284 -11.32 4.37 37.36
CA GLU A 284 -10.98 4.40 38.79
C GLU A 284 -11.23 5.78 39.41
N ASP A 285 -10.87 6.87 38.72
CA ASP A 285 -11.13 8.24 39.18
C ASP A 285 -12.62 8.57 39.23
N ILE A 286 -13.43 7.98 38.34
CA ILE A 286 -14.90 8.10 38.37
C ILE A 286 -15.49 7.32 39.56
N LEU A 287 -15.01 6.11 39.83
CA LEU A 287 -15.43 5.29 40.98
C LEU A 287 -15.06 5.94 42.33
N PHE A 288 -13.94 6.66 42.39
CA PHE A 288 -13.52 7.35 43.61
C PHE A 288 -14.36 8.61 43.90
N ARG A 289 -14.97 9.22 42.88
CA ARG A 289 -15.86 10.40 43.06
C ARG A 289 -17.31 10.05 43.39
N THR A 290 -17.76 8.81 43.18
CA THR A 290 -19.17 8.41 43.35
C THR A 290 -19.44 7.44 44.49
N SER A 291 -18.55 7.30 45.48
CA SER A 291 -18.84 6.47 46.66
C SER A 291 -19.47 7.29 47.80
N PRO A 292 -20.72 6.98 48.22
CA PRO A 292 -21.26 7.49 49.48
C PRO A 292 -20.58 6.77 50.67
N LYS A 293 -20.48 7.49 51.79
CA LYS A 293 -19.90 7.00 53.05
C LYS A 293 -20.74 5.86 53.68
N ASN A 294 -20.07 5.08 54.53
CA ASN A 294 -20.50 3.91 55.33
C ASN A 294 -20.40 2.56 54.57
N GLU A 295 -19.94 1.45 55.13
CA GLU A 295 -19.94 1.02 56.54
C GLU A 295 -18.90 -0.10 56.76
N VAL A 296 -18.51 -0.26 58.02
CA VAL A 296 -17.55 -1.24 58.56
C VAL A 296 -18.03 -2.67 58.35
N PHE A 297 -17.21 -3.56 57.78
CA PHE A 297 -17.27 -5.00 58.10
C PHE A 297 -15.87 -5.65 58.04
N ASN A 298 -15.41 -6.04 59.23
CA ASN A 298 -14.26 -6.91 59.47
C ASN A 298 -14.58 -8.34 59.03
N HIS A 299 -13.64 -9.01 58.35
CA HIS A 299 -13.26 -10.39 58.73
C HIS A 299 -11.90 -10.79 58.14
N PRO A 300 -10.98 -11.37 58.94
CA PRO A 300 -9.76 -12.00 58.45
C PRO A 300 -10.00 -13.50 58.24
N HIS A 301 -9.49 -14.07 57.15
CA HIS A 301 -8.91 -15.41 57.19
C HIS A 301 -8.05 -15.70 55.96
N ALA A 302 -6.91 -16.31 56.25
CA ALA A 302 -5.88 -16.79 55.33
C ALA A 302 -6.41 -17.87 54.36
N ILE A 303 -5.68 -18.09 53.26
CA ILE A 303 -4.90 -19.32 53.05
C ILE A 303 -3.97 -19.13 51.85
N ALA A 304 -2.71 -19.50 52.09
CA ALA A 304 -1.63 -19.62 51.13
C ALA A 304 -1.90 -20.73 50.11
N TYR A 305 -1.40 -20.59 48.89
CA TYR A 305 -0.69 -21.65 48.17
C TYR A 305 0.15 -21.02 47.05
N GLN A 306 1.42 -20.79 47.33
CA GLN A 306 2.47 -20.87 46.31
C GLN A 306 2.62 -22.35 45.95
N SER A 307 2.82 -22.66 44.67
CA SER A 307 3.98 -23.45 44.17
C SER A 307 3.75 -23.99 42.75
N ASN A 308 4.79 -23.79 41.93
CA ASN A 308 5.32 -24.65 40.86
C ASN A 308 5.03 -24.32 39.39
N ALA A 309 6.08 -23.73 38.80
CA ALA A 309 6.71 -24.04 37.50
C ALA A 309 6.63 -25.55 37.13
N LEU A 310 6.61 -26.02 35.87
CA LEU A 310 7.38 -25.72 34.65
C LEU A 310 6.61 -26.40 33.45
N PRO A 311 7.09 -26.39 32.19
CA PRO A 311 6.30 -26.28 30.96
C PRO A 311 6.11 -27.63 30.24
N ALA A 312 5.19 -27.66 29.27
CA ALA A 312 5.07 -28.75 28.33
C ALA A 312 4.98 -28.21 26.89
N GLU A 313 5.98 -28.60 26.10
CA GLU A 313 5.99 -28.59 24.64
C GLU A 313 5.00 -29.62 24.06
N LEU A 314 4.82 -29.51 22.73
CA LEU A 314 4.13 -30.39 21.77
C LEU A 314 2.60 -30.22 21.73
N ILE A 315 1.97 -29.87 20.59
CA ILE A 315 2.17 -30.27 19.19
C ILE A 315 2.04 -29.06 18.25
#